data_AF-A0A3C1JK38-F1
#
_entry.id   AF-A0A3C1JK38-F1
#
_cell.length_a   1.000
_cell.length_b   1.000
_cell.length_c   1.000
_cell.angle_alpha   90.00
_cell.angle_beta   90.00
_cell.angle_gamma   90.00
#
_symmetry.space_group_name_H-M   'P 1'
#
loop_
_entity.id
_entity.type
_entity.pdbx_description
1 polymer ?
#
loop_
_entity_poly.entity_id
_entity_poly.type
_entity_poly.pdbx_seq_one_letter_code
_entity_poly.pdbx_strand_id
1 'polypeptide(L)'
;MHEWLDTVPHNKIQAFGGDYRMPELAYAHGQMAREAVADVLADRVEAGWIAEADASALANRLLRDNGLKLFAIDDEFVKSATAPIG
;
A
#
# COMPACT_ATOMS: atom_id res chain seq x y z
N MET A 1 -4.74 5.80 -10.29
CA MET A 1 -3.40 5.58 -9.71
C MET A 1 -2.27 5.79 -10.71
N HIS A 2 -2.38 5.39 -11.99
CA HIS A 2 -1.33 5.59 -13.01
C HIS A 2 -0.72 6.99 -13.02
N GLU A 3 -1.54 8.04 -13.12
CA GLU A 3 -1.08 9.44 -13.15
C GLU A 3 -0.28 9.82 -11.89
N TRP A 4 -0.68 9.33 -10.72
CA TRP A 4 -0.02 9.66 -9.46
C TRP A 4 1.37 9.03 -9.38
N LEU A 5 1.57 7.82 -9.91
CA LEU A 5 2.91 7.22 -9.95
C LEU A 5 3.89 8.01 -10.82
N ASP A 6 3.38 8.74 -11.81
CA ASP A 6 4.17 9.52 -12.77
C ASP A 6 4.41 10.96 -12.29
N THR A 7 3.53 11.50 -11.45
CA THR A 7 3.51 12.92 -11.08
C THR A 7 3.81 13.19 -9.61
N VAL A 8 3.59 12.21 -8.73
CA VAL A 8 3.75 12.35 -7.28
C VAL A 8 4.91 11.49 -6.80
N PRO A 9 5.85 12.03 -6.00
CA PRO A 9 6.89 11.23 -5.38
C PRO A 9 6.29 10.05 -4.61
N HIS A 10 6.76 8.83 -4.89
CA HIS A 10 6.14 7.61 -4.35
C HIS A 10 6.12 7.56 -2.83
N ASN A 11 7.04 8.25 -2.15
CA ASN A 11 7.09 8.37 -0.69
C ASN A 11 6.01 9.28 -0.08
N LYS A 12 5.16 9.89 -0.91
CA LYS A 12 4.02 10.73 -0.51
C LYS A 12 2.67 10.11 -0.83
N ILE A 13 2.65 8.94 -1.46
CA ILE A 13 1.42 8.26 -1.86
C ILE A 13 1.06 7.22 -0.79
N GLN A 14 -0.17 7.32 -0.29
CA GLN A 14 -0.83 6.32 0.53
C GLN A 14 -1.90 5.63 -0.33
N ALA A 15 -1.66 4.40 -0.76
CA ALA A 15 -2.63 3.69 -1.62
C ALA A 15 -3.84 3.18 -0.84
N PHE A 16 -3.72 3.06 0.48
CA PHE A 16 -4.81 2.68 1.37
C PHE A 16 -4.89 3.62 2.57
N GLY A 17 -6.12 3.84 3.01
CA GLY A 17 -6.52 4.66 4.15
C GLY A 17 -8.00 4.96 4.04
N GLY A 18 -8.67 5.27 5.16
CA GLY A 18 -10.07 5.64 5.09
C GLY A 18 -10.66 6.02 6.43
N ASP A 19 -11.73 6.81 6.36
CA ASP A 19 -12.54 7.23 7.50
C ASP A 19 -13.78 6.32 7.60
N TYR A 20 -13.54 5.06 7.91
CA TYR A 20 -14.60 4.04 8.00
C TYR A 20 -15.09 3.91 9.44
N ARG A 21 -16.42 3.88 9.58
CA ARG A 21 -17.08 3.63 10.87
C ARG A 21 -17.33 2.14 11.14
N MET A 22 -17.16 1.28 10.12
CA MET A 22 -17.41 -0.16 10.19
C MET A 22 -16.15 -0.92 9.77
N PRO A 23 -15.70 -1.93 10.54
CA PRO A 23 -14.46 -2.67 10.24
C PRO A 23 -14.53 -3.44 8.91
N GLU A 24 -15.71 -3.90 8.50
CA GLU A 24 -15.93 -4.61 7.23
C GLU A 24 -15.58 -3.72 6.03
N LEU A 25 -15.85 -2.42 6.13
CA LEU A 25 -15.54 -1.47 5.06
C LEU A 25 -14.03 -1.20 4.96
N ALA A 26 -13.32 -1.19 6.10
CA ALA A 26 -11.87 -1.09 6.10
C ALA A 26 -11.23 -2.31 5.43
N TYR A 27 -11.74 -3.51 5.70
CA TYR A 27 -11.31 -4.73 5.03
C TYR A 27 -11.58 -4.70 3.53
N ALA A 28 -12.82 -4.37 3.14
CA ALA A 28 -13.23 -4.31 1.73
C ALA A 28 -12.39 -3.30 0.94
N HIS A 29 -12.19 -2.08 1.47
CA HIS A 29 -11.32 -1.11 0.80
C HIS A 29 -9.87 -1.56 0.75
N GLY A 30 -9.37 -2.26 1.78
CA GLY A 30 -8.03 -2.82 1.78
C GLY A 30 -7.80 -3.81 0.64
N GLN A 31 -8.81 -4.63 0.32
CA GLN A 31 -8.79 -5.53 -0.83
C GLN A 31 -8.78 -4.74 -2.15
N MET A 32 -9.70 -3.79 -2.31
CA MET A 32 -9.78 -2.95 -3.52
C MET A 32 -8.48 -2.16 -3.78
N ALA A 33 -7.86 -1.64 -2.72
CA ALA A 33 -6.59 -0.92 -2.82
C ALA A 33 -5.44 -1.85 -3.26
N ARG A 34 -5.40 -3.09 -2.76
CA ARG A 34 -4.40 -4.09 -3.20
C ARG A 34 -4.56 -4.44 -4.67
N GLU A 35 -5.79 -4.69 -5.11
CA GLU A 35 -6.11 -5.00 -6.52
C GLU A 35 -5.71 -3.84 -7.43
N ALA A 36 -6.15 -2.61 -7.12
CA ALA A 36 -5.82 -1.44 -7.92
C ALA A 36 -4.30 -1.15 -7.99
N VAL A 37 -3.56 -1.37 -6.90
CA VAL A 37 -2.10 -1.25 -6.89
C VAL A 37 -1.45 -2.34 -7.74
N ALA A 38 -1.91 -3.58 -7.62
CA ALA A 38 -1.38 -4.71 -8.36
C ALA A 38 -1.58 -4.52 -9.87
N ASP A 39 -2.79 -4.15 -10.31
CA ASP A 39 -3.11 -3.94 -11.73
C ASP A 39 -2.22 -2.86 -12.35
N VAL A 40 -2.14 -1.69 -11.70
CA VAL A 40 -1.32 -0.57 -12.20
C VAL A 40 0.15 -0.95 -12.28
N LEU A 41 0.68 -1.69 -11.31
CA LEU A 41 2.09 -2.08 -11.30
C LEU A 41 2.37 -3.21 -12.29
N ALA A 42 1.44 -4.14 -12.49
CA ALA A 42 1.51 -5.18 -13.51
C ALA A 42 1.63 -4.56 -14.90
N ASP A 43 0.77 -3.58 -15.22
CA ASP A 43 0.83 -2.85 -16.49
C ASP A 43 2.22 -2.20 -16.73
N ARG A 44 2.85 -1.67 -15.66
CA ARG A 44 4.20 -1.07 -15.77
C ARG A 44 5.29 -2.12 -15.99
N VAL A 45 5.17 -3.29 -15.37
CA VAL A 45 6.09 -4.41 -15.58
C VAL A 45 5.96 -4.94 -17.00
N GLU A 46 4.73 -5.17 -17.48
CA GLU A 46 4.47 -5.66 -18.84
C GLU A 46 4.96 -4.68 -19.91
N ALA A 47 4.81 -3.37 -19.67
CA ALA A 47 5.33 -2.34 -20.55
C ALA A 47 6.84 -2.09 -20.40
N GLY A 48 7.54 -2.84 -19.52
CA GLY A 48 9.00 -2.79 -19.35
C GLY A 48 9.54 -1.55 -18.63
N TRP A 49 8.70 -0.81 -17.91
CA TRP A 49 9.10 0.42 -17.21
C TRP A 49 9.81 0.15 -15.89
N ILE A 50 9.43 -0.94 -15.22
CA ILE A 50 9.97 -1.36 -13.92
C ILE A 50 10.16 -2.87 -13.90
N ALA A 51 11.14 -3.36 -13.14
CA ALA A 51 11.26 -4.78 -12.89
C ALA A 51 10.21 -5.26 -11.88
N GLU A 52 9.81 -6.53 -11.95
CA GLU A 52 8.82 -7.13 -11.03
C GLU A 52 9.24 -7.02 -9.55
N ALA A 53 10.53 -7.15 -9.26
CA ALA A 53 11.06 -6.97 -7.91
C ALA A 53 10.87 -5.54 -7.39
N ASP A 54 11.11 -4.54 -8.24
CA ASP A 54 10.92 -3.13 -7.92
C ASP A 54 9.44 -2.79 -7.78
N ALA A 55 8.58 -3.38 -8.61
CA ALA A 55 7.12 -3.29 -8.49
C ALA A 55 6.65 -3.81 -7.13
N SER A 56 7.16 -4.97 -6.70
CA SER A 56 6.82 -5.56 -5.40
C SER A 56 7.28 -4.68 -4.23
N ALA A 57 8.49 -4.10 -4.32
CA ALA A 57 8.99 -3.15 -3.33
C ALA A 57 8.16 -1.87 -3.29
N LEU A 58 7.74 -1.36 -4.45
CA LEU A 58 6.87 -0.19 -4.55
C LEU A 58 5.48 -0.47 -3.98
N ALA A 59 4.89 -1.64 -4.25
CA ALA A 59 3.61 -2.05 -3.66
C ALA A 59 3.66 -2.03 -2.12
N ASN A 60 4.69 -2.64 -1.52
CA ASN A 60 4.93 -2.60 -0.08
C ASN A 60 5.02 -1.17 0.45
N ARG A 61 5.74 -0.31 -0.28
CA ARG A 61 5.89 1.09 0.10
C ARG A 61 4.54 1.83 0.13
N LEU A 62 3.74 1.68 -0.93
CA LEU A 62 2.47 2.39 -1.11
C LEU A 62 1.37 1.92 -0.15
N LEU A 63 1.35 0.62 0.15
CA LEU A 63 0.30 -0.01 0.96
C LEU A 63 0.65 -0.09 2.45
N ARG A 64 1.94 0.05 2.82
CA ARG A 64 2.39 -0.17 4.20
C ARG A 64 3.42 0.86 4.67
N ASP A 65 4.61 0.87 4.07
CA ASP A 65 5.76 1.51 4.72
C ASP A 65 5.65 3.04 4.78
N ASN A 66 5.06 3.67 3.75
CA ASN A 66 4.81 5.10 3.79
C ASN A 66 3.85 5.47 4.92
N GLY A 67 2.85 4.63 5.23
CA GLY A 67 1.92 4.85 6.34
C GLY A 67 2.57 4.71 7.69
N LEU A 68 3.34 3.64 7.89
CA LEU A 68 4.13 3.47 9.12
C LEU A 68 5.04 4.67 9.37
N LYS A 69 5.73 5.14 8.32
CA LYS A 69 6.60 6.31 8.41
C LYS A 69 5.82 7.61 8.68
N LEU A 70 4.69 7.84 8.02
CA LEU A 70 3.89 9.06 8.17
C LEU A 70 3.36 9.22 9.60
N PHE A 71 2.92 8.12 10.22
CA PHE A 71 2.36 8.11 11.57
C PHE A 71 3.38 7.76 12.66
N ALA A 72 4.67 7.66 12.31
CA ALA A 72 5.75 7.28 13.22
C ALA A 72 5.45 5.98 14.01
N ILE A 73 4.84 5.00 13.34
CA ILE A 73 4.54 3.68 13.91
C ILE A 73 5.81 2.83 13.81
N ASP A 74 6.25 2.27 14.93
CA ASP A 74 7.42 1.41 15.01
C ASP A 74 7.07 -0.09 14.91
N ASP A 75 8.09 -0.91 14.75
CA ASP A 75 7.95 -2.36 14.64
C ASP A 75 7.46 -3.02 15.94
N GLU A 76 7.66 -2.38 17.10
CA GLU A 76 7.20 -2.90 18.39
C GLU A 76 5.67 -2.83 18.46
N PHE A 77 5.10 -1.67 18.10
CA PHE A 77 3.66 -1.50 17.98
C PHE A 77 3.06 -2.44 16.93
N VAL A 78 3.68 -2.55 15.75
CA VAL A 78 3.18 -3.45 14.69
C VAL A 78 3.12 -4.89 15.19
N LYS A 79 4.19 -5.40 15.83
CA LYS A 79 4.21 -6.76 16.39
C LYS A 79 3.11 -6.98 17.42
N SER A 80 2.90 -5.99 18.29
CA SER A 80 1.82 -6.04 19.28
C SER A 80 0.44 -6.08 18.63
N ALA A 81 0.22 -5.28 17.58
CA ALA A 81 -1.08 -5.16 16.91
C ALA A 81 -1.42 -6.37 16.01
N THR A 82 -0.42 -7.10 15.52
CA THR A 82 -0.60 -8.28 14.65
C THR A 82 -0.43 -9.60 15.37
N ALA A 83 -0.30 -9.60 16.71
CA ALA A 83 -0.22 -10.83 17.48
C ALA A 83 -1.51 -11.65 17.32
N PRO A 84 -1.42 -13.00 17.23
CA PRO A 84 -2.61 -13.84 17.18
C PRO A 84 -3.49 -13.56 18.40
N ILE A 85 -4.80 -13.39 18.17
CA ILE A 85 -5.79 -13.39 19.23
C ILE A 85 -5.86 -14.83 19.74
N GLY A 86 -5.49 -15.05 21.00
CA GLY A 86 -5.49 -16.37 21.65
C GLY A 86 -6.88 -16.96 21.85
#